data_AF-A0A2V4NY43-F1
#
_entry.id   AF-A0A2V4NY43-F1
#
_cell.length_a   1.000
_cell.length_b   1.000
_cell.length_c   1.000
_cell.angle_alpha   90.00
_cell.angle_beta   90.00
_cell.angle_gamma   90.00
#
_symmetry.space_group_name_H-M   'P 1'
#
loop_
_entity.id
_entity.type
_entity.pdbx_description
1 polymer ?
#
loop_
_entity_poly.entity_id
_entity_poly.type
_entity_poly.pdbx_seq_one_letter_code
_entity_poly.pdbx_strand_id
1 'polypeptide(L)'
;MPGTIGDGPGWPEEVVTRAYVQHSRRRARGCAAHPWWCLRLSRRDSQAGSRTGAGEPRTGVVGSTAEGRVNGGGALRETGLATATLTLRRAVPQPPPEAPRDLAADAAELRRLAVRFAELAPEQAHELFTEAFGLYSARHFGAAPRPADADLATVSWWHGPTVHRSAPRARRERRRAGAVVLPSARRGGGRHRKGEAGALPAGRPLPTDQERQAAERQAAERRAAARLLLARPLVTAGGPGAQALGLIQRHARWLTERFAELLGYPLLVGERFARLVKSPLAPGEGEGRGLPGFTPDRYAALAGALAEVLVGPPWWAEARPLPAGLPETVTEAAWRAAVEQLTDWQVLGPVAEQGPTGEQELGTGSGRRVDVELAAALAARCRPVGPQDPPAPRTTIPVAVRRRLAESPLLLLGELTALEREWLLESRQREAAGFAEFLGLATEIRREGFALLDPADELTDLRLPGPDPLAHTALLLVERLVDQLRPLPDEPTPVAVPIAEALIDGLLGDIADEHGADRAQLADRAAFRRQVLALLHRMRLIAPGPCPSGTADRTGWALLAPAARYAAELDLAPAPGTGRHSRR
;
A
#
# COMPACT_ATOMS: atom_id res chain seq x y z
N MET A 1 -4.05 60.09 -16.95
CA MET A 1 -2.63 60.40 -17.25
C MET A 1 -1.77 59.50 -16.36
N PRO A 2 -0.69 58.90 -16.90
CA PRO A 2 -0.65 57.45 -17.13
C PRO A 2 0.61 56.72 -16.64
N GLY A 3 0.60 55.38 -16.75
CA GLY A 3 1.76 54.50 -17.02
C GLY A 3 2.36 53.78 -15.80
N THR A 4 2.85 52.54 -15.89
CA THR A 4 3.03 51.59 -17.00
C THR A 4 3.61 50.27 -16.44
N ILE A 5 3.73 49.25 -17.31
CA ILE A 5 4.46 47.96 -17.21
C ILE A 5 3.56 46.78 -16.78
N GLY A 6 3.40 45.68 -17.52
CA GLY A 6 4.01 45.20 -18.76
C GLY A 6 3.78 43.69 -18.90
N ASP A 7 3.77 43.19 -20.14
CA ASP A 7 3.21 41.91 -20.63
C ASP A 7 3.79 40.59 -20.10
N GLY A 8 2.94 39.55 -20.13
CA GLY A 8 3.31 38.13 -20.15
C GLY A 8 2.27 37.30 -20.94
N PRO A 9 2.68 36.43 -21.89
CA PRO A 9 1.81 35.90 -22.93
C PRO A 9 0.93 34.72 -22.48
N GLY A 10 -0.35 34.77 -22.86
CA GLY A 10 -1.29 33.67 -22.72
C GLY A 10 -0.96 32.50 -23.64
N TRP A 11 -1.14 31.28 -23.12
CA TRP A 11 -1.02 30.03 -23.87
C TRP A 11 -2.28 29.79 -24.72
N PRO A 12 -2.19 29.49 -26.03
CA PRO A 12 -3.34 29.22 -26.87
C PRO A 12 -3.74 27.72 -26.86
N GLU A 13 -5.04 27.46 -26.68
CA GLU A 13 -5.73 26.15 -26.71
C GLU A 13 -5.64 25.36 -28.05
N GLU A 14 -4.89 25.82 -29.05
CA GLU A 14 -4.94 25.26 -30.42
C GLU A 14 -3.93 24.14 -30.73
N VAL A 15 -3.00 23.79 -29.83
CA VAL A 15 -1.98 22.76 -30.11
C VAL A 15 -2.44 21.33 -29.77
N VAL A 16 -3.39 21.16 -28.86
CA VAL A 16 -3.85 19.81 -28.43
C VAL A 16 -4.81 19.20 -29.45
N THR A 17 -5.58 20.01 -30.18
CA THR A 17 -6.61 19.52 -31.12
C THR A 17 -6.02 19.12 -32.49
N ARG A 18 -4.84 19.63 -32.87
CA ARG A 18 -4.21 19.34 -34.19
C ARG A 18 -3.48 18.00 -34.25
N ALA A 19 -3.00 17.47 -33.12
CA ALA A 19 -2.33 16.16 -33.09
C ALA A 19 -3.33 14.99 -33.20
N TYR A 20 -4.58 15.18 -32.77
CA TYR A 20 -5.59 14.11 -32.80
C TYR A 20 -6.26 13.94 -34.17
N VAL A 21 -6.30 14.99 -35.00
CA VAL A 21 -6.98 14.95 -36.31
C VAL A 21 -6.05 14.54 -37.46
N GLN A 22 -4.74 14.77 -37.37
CA GLN A 22 -3.81 14.48 -38.48
C GLN A 22 -3.48 12.98 -38.69
N HIS A 23 -3.80 12.09 -37.75
CA HIS A 23 -3.60 10.64 -37.94
C HIS A 23 -4.71 9.96 -38.77
N SER A 24 -5.78 10.69 -39.10
CA SER A 24 -6.96 10.12 -39.78
C SER A 24 -6.93 10.16 -41.32
N ARG A 25 -5.91 10.78 -41.95
CA ARG A 25 -5.91 10.99 -43.42
C ARG A 25 -4.56 10.82 -44.12
N ARG A 26 -3.77 9.80 -43.79
CA ARG A 26 -2.70 9.33 -44.69
C ARG A 26 -2.81 7.83 -44.91
N ARG A 27 -3.06 7.44 -46.17
CA ARG A 27 -2.95 6.07 -46.67
C ARG A 27 -1.54 5.55 -46.33
N ALA A 28 -1.45 4.64 -45.36
CA ALA A 28 -0.21 3.98 -45.00
C ALA A 28 0.14 2.91 -46.04
N ARG A 29 0.95 3.27 -47.03
CA ARG A 29 1.93 2.36 -47.62
C ARG A 29 3.28 2.75 -47.04
N GLY A 30 3.80 1.93 -46.13
CA GLY A 30 5.11 2.13 -45.52
C GLY A 30 5.14 1.56 -44.09
N CYS A 31 5.88 0.48 -43.89
CA CYS A 31 6.20 -0.04 -42.57
C CYS A 31 7.06 1.01 -41.83
N ALA A 32 6.47 1.69 -40.86
CA ALA A 32 7.23 2.47 -39.89
C ALA A 32 7.49 1.56 -38.67
N ALA A 33 8.72 1.04 -38.55
CA ALA A 33 9.16 0.37 -37.33
C ALA A 33 9.40 1.44 -36.27
N HIS A 34 8.46 1.60 -35.33
CA HIS A 34 8.61 2.48 -34.17
C HIS A 34 9.02 1.62 -32.95
N PRO A 35 10.03 2.00 -32.14
CA PRO A 35 10.62 1.14 -31.11
C PRO A 35 9.69 0.72 -29.95
N TRP A 36 8.45 1.18 -29.93
CA TRP A 36 7.49 0.99 -28.83
C TRP A 36 6.21 0.25 -29.23
N TRP A 37 6.04 -0.04 -30.53
CA TRP A 37 4.81 -0.61 -31.06
C TRP A 37 5.11 -1.62 -32.18
N CYS A 38 4.60 -2.84 -32.05
CA CYS A 38 4.52 -3.78 -33.16
C CYS A 38 3.08 -3.87 -33.64
N LEU A 39 2.81 -3.35 -34.83
CA LEU A 39 1.52 -3.51 -35.50
C LEU A 39 1.49 -4.88 -36.17
N ARG A 40 0.69 -5.81 -35.63
CA ARG A 40 0.45 -7.11 -36.27
C ARG A 40 -0.97 -7.14 -36.84
N LEU A 41 -1.08 -7.11 -38.16
CA LEU A 41 -2.34 -7.35 -38.85
C LEU A 41 -2.54 -8.87 -38.95
N SER A 42 -3.54 -9.40 -38.25
CA SER A 42 -3.98 -10.79 -38.46
C SER A 42 -5.28 -10.76 -39.26
N ARG A 43 -5.28 -11.32 -40.47
CA ARG A 43 -6.54 -11.66 -41.15
C ARG A 43 -7.15 -12.84 -40.41
N ARG A 44 -8.41 -12.71 -39.98
CA ARG A 44 -9.27 -13.87 -39.74
C ARG A 44 -9.83 -14.26 -41.10
N ASP A 45 -9.40 -15.38 -41.64
CA ASP A 45 -10.11 -15.99 -42.76
C ASP A 45 -11.41 -16.57 -42.20
N SER A 46 -12.50 -15.85 -42.46
CA SER A 46 -13.85 -16.35 -42.26
C SER A 46 -14.06 -17.49 -43.25
N GLN A 47 -13.88 -18.74 -42.83
CA GLN A 47 -14.31 -19.91 -43.60
C GLN A 47 -15.85 -19.93 -43.62
N ALA A 48 -16.43 -19.25 -44.61
CA ALA A 48 -17.75 -19.59 -45.14
C ALA A 48 -17.55 -20.74 -46.13
N GLY A 49 -18.11 -21.90 -45.81
CA GLY A 49 -17.96 -23.11 -46.61
C GLY A 49 -18.60 -22.98 -47.98
N SER A 50 -17.85 -23.35 -49.01
CA SER A 50 -18.39 -23.95 -50.23
C SER A 50 -17.59 -25.21 -50.54
N ARG A 51 -18.30 -26.34 -50.50
CA ARG A 51 -17.81 -27.64 -50.97
C ARG A 51 -17.59 -27.57 -52.48
N THR A 52 -16.42 -28.00 -52.95
CA THR A 52 -16.24 -28.89 -54.12
C THR A 52 -14.77 -29.28 -54.30
N GLY A 53 -14.52 -30.58 -54.50
CA GLY A 53 -13.51 -31.07 -55.47
C GLY A 53 -12.07 -31.29 -55.01
N ALA A 54 -11.74 -32.54 -54.68
CA ALA A 54 -10.56 -33.35 -55.07
C ALA A 54 -9.18 -32.68 -55.32
N GLY A 55 -8.13 -33.24 -54.71
CA GLY A 55 -6.76 -33.17 -55.26
C GLY A 55 -5.65 -33.20 -54.21
N GLU A 56 -4.85 -34.26 -54.26
CA GLU A 56 -3.66 -34.63 -53.48
C GLU A 56 -2.45 -33.65 -53.53
N PRO A 57 -1.37 -33.90 -52.76
CA PRO A 57 -0.52 -32.88 -52.13
C PRO A 57 0.79 -32.61 -52.89
N ARG A 58 1.40 -31.43 -52.70
CA ARG A 58 2.84 -31.21 -53.00
C ARG A 58 3.51 -30.11 -52.13
N THR A 59 4.48 -30.56 -51.36
CA THR A 59 5.86 -30.06 -51.20
C THR A 59 6.21 -28.60 -51.56
N GLY A 60 6.86 -27.92 -50.61
CA GLY A 60 8.19 -27.33 -50.85
C GLY A 60 8.31 -25.82 -51.11
N VAL A 61 9.20 -25.21 -50.31
CA VAL A 61 10.22 -24.22 -50.71
C VAL A 61 9.85 -22.72 -50.78
N VAL A 62 10.45 -21.99 -49.84
CA VAL A 62 11.27 -20.76 -49.95
C VAL A 62 10.92 -19.71 -51.02
N GLY A 63 10.60 -18.51 -50.52
CA GLY A 63 11.33 -17.29 -50.88
C GLY A 63 10.73 -16.39 -51.97
N SER A 64 11.05 -15.10 -51.80
CA SER A 64 11.08 -14.03 -52.79
C SER A 64 9.94 -13.01 -52.79
N THR A 65 10.39 -11.81 -52.43
CA THR A 65 9.87 -10.48 -52.76
C THR A 65 9.47 -10.33 -54.23
N ALA A 66 8.31 -9.74 -54.49
CA ALA A 66 8.01 -9.13 -55.78
C ALA A 66 7.13 -7.89 -55.57
N GLU A 67 7.73 -6.73 -55.84
CA GLU A 67 7.02 -5.49 -56.11
C GLU A 67 6.22 -5.62 -57.42
N GLY A 68 4.95 -5.23 -57.39
CA GLY A 68 4.11 -5.12 -58.57
C GLY A 68 3.25 -3.86 -58.48
N ARG A 69 3.59 -2.84 -59.27
CA ARG A 69 2.70 -1.72 -59.59
C ARG A 69 1.63 -2.21 -60.57
N VAL A 70 0.37 -1.86 -60.30
CA VAL A 70 -0.70 -1.87 -61.31
C VAL A 70 -1.37 -0.50 -61.28
N ASN A 71 -1.38 0.14 -62.46
CA ASN A 71 -2.10 1.37 -62.77
C ASN A 71 -3.53 1.03 -63.25
N GLY A 72 -4.48 1.92 -62.93
CA GLY A 72 -5.61 2.24 -63.81
C GLY A 72 -6.93 1.48 -63.62
N GLY A 73 -7.95 2.23 -63.20
CA GLY A 73 -9.32 2.15 -63.73
C GLY A 73 -10.13 0.87 -63.50
N GLY A 74 -11.04 0.88 -62.53
CA GLY A 74 -12.09 -0.13 -62.40
C GLY A 74 -13.10 0.26 -61.33
N ALA A 75 -14.36 0.41 -61.75
CA ALA A 75 -15.47 0.95 -60.98
C ALA A 75 -15.80 0.17 -59.71
N LEU A 76 -16.41 0.90 -58.76
CA LEU A 76 -17.00 0.42 -57.52
C LEU A 76 -17.91 -0.80 -57.76
N ARG A 77 -17.54 -1.95 -57.18
CA ARG A 77 -18.49 -2.98 -56.79
C ARG A 77 -18.34 -3.24 -55.30
N GLU A 78 -19.45 -3.10 -54.59
CA GLU A 78 -19.59 -3.36 -53.17
C GLU A 78 -19.16 -4.80 -52.86
N THR A 79 -18.04 -4.94 -52.15
CA THR A 79 -17.64 -6.20 -51.51
C THR A 79 -17.44 -5.92 -50.04
N GLY A 80 -18.16 -6.69 -49.21
CA GLY A 80 -18.38 -6.45 -47.78
C GLY A 80 -17.13 -6.10 -46.98
N LEU A 81 -17.33 -5.21 -46.01
CA LEU A 81 -16.35 -4.79 -45.02
C LEU A 81 -15.81 -6.02 -44.27
N ALA A 82 -14.63 -6.50 -44.66
CA ALA A 82 -13.85 -7.43 -43.87
C ALA A 82 -13.47 -6.72 -42.55
N THR A 83 -14.07 -7.14 -41.44
CA THR A 83 -13.76 -6.61 -40.11
C THR A 83 -12.38 -7.10 -39.70
N ALA A 84 -11.35 -6.32 -39.99
CA ALA A 84 -10.01 -6.57 -39.45
C ALA A 84 -9.96 -6.06 -38.00
N THR A 85 -9.85 -6.96 -37.03
CA THR A 85 -9.60 -6.58 -35.64
C THR A 85 -8.12 -6.21 -35.50
N LEU A 86 -7.84 -4.92 -35.31
CA LEU A 86 -6.51 -4.42 -34.96
C LEU A 86 -6.28 -4.60 -33.46
N THR A 87 -5.50 -5.61 -33.08
CA THR A 87 -4.98 -5.72 -31.70
C THR A 87 -3.66 -4.97 -31.58
N LEU A 88 -3.70 -3.80 -30.95
CA LEU A 88 -2.53 -3.10 -30.45
C LEU A 88 -2.04 -3.78 -29.17
N ARG A 89 -0.95 -4.55 -29.26
CA ARG A 89 -0.20 -4.96 -28.06
C ARG A 89 0.91 -3.94 -27.82
N ARG A 90 0.87 -3.31 -26.64
CA ARG A 90 2.02 -2.56 -26.13
C ARG A 90 3.15 -3.58 -25.93
N ALA A 91 4.28 -3.39 -26.61
CA ALA A 91 5.48 -4.09 -26.22
C ALA A 91 5.83 -3.57 -24.82
N VAL A 92 5.85 -4.44 -23.81
CA VAL A 92 6.47 -4.09 -22.53
C VAL A 92 7.96 -4.02 -22.85
N PRO A 93 8.59 -2.82 -22.84
CA PRO A 93 10.02 -2.76 -23.02
C PRO A 93 10.63 -3.57 -21.89
N GLN A 94 11.49 -4.54 -22.23
CA GLN A 94 12.42 -5.05 -21.24
C GLN A 94 13.17 -3.81 -20.73
N PRO A 95 13.13 -3.50 -19.42
CA PRO A 95 13.93 -2.41 -18.89
C PRO A 95 15.38 -2.66 -19.33
N PRO A 96 16.14 -1.63 -19.71
CA PRO A 96 17.56 -1.80 -20.01
C PRO A 96 18.20 -2.53 -18.83
N PRO A 97 19.21 -3.40 -19.06
CA PRO A 97 19.93 -4.03 -17.96
C PRO A 97 20.36 -2.93 -16.99
N GLU A 98 19.93 -3.05 -15.72
CA GLU A 98 20.24 -2.05 -14.71
C GLU A 98 21.75 -1.85 -14.69
N ALA A 99 22.18 -0.58 -14.86
CA ALA A 99 23.59 -0.25 -14.75
C ALA A 99 24.10 -0.73 -13.38
N PRO A 100 25.34 -1.27 -13.32
CA PRO A 100 25.92 -1.67 -12.05
C PRO A 100 25.84 -0.51 -11.08
N ARG A 101 25.36 -0.80 -9.89
CA ARG A 101 25.02 0.21 -8.91
C ARG A 101 26.27 0.90 -8.39
N ASP A 102 26.27 2.23 -8.41
CA ASP A 102 27.38 3.03 -7.92
C ASP A 102 27.30 3.15 -6.39
N LEU A 103 27.95 2.21 -5.70
CA LEU A 103 27.97 2.16 -4.24
C LEU A 103 28.62 3.40 -3.61
N ALA A 104 29.56 4.03 -4.32
CA ALA A 104 30.19 5.26 -3.85
C ALA A 104 29.23 6.45 -3.93
N ALA A 105 28.45 6.54 -5.00
CA ALA A 105 27.38 7.53 -5.11
C ALA A 105 26.29 7.33 -4.04
N ASP A 106 25.88 6.09 -3.78
CA ASP A 106 24.92 5.76 -2.73
C ASP A 106 25.45 6.13 -1.33
N ALA A 107 26.74 5.85 -1.04
CA ALA A 107 27.38 6.23 0.21
C ALA A 107 27.48 7.76 0.36
N ALA A 108 27.79 8.50 -0.72
CA ALA A 108 27.83 9.95 -0.70
C ALA A 108 26.44 10.55 -0.40
N GLU A 109 25.38 9.94 -0.92
CA GLU A 109 24.01 10.34 -0.63
C GLU A 109 23.60 10.04 0.82
N LEU A 110 23.96 8.88 1.35
CA LEU A 110 23.75 8.56 2.77
C LEU A 110 24.46 9.55 3.69
N ARG A 111 25.65 10.03 3.34
CA ARG A 111 26.34 11.09 4.09
C ARG A 111 25.58 12.42 4.03
N ARG A 112 25.00 12.80 2.89
CA ARG A 112 24.10 13.96 2.79
C ARG A 112 22.85 13.78 3.66
N LEU A 113 22.26 12.59 3.65
CA LEU A 113 21.11 12.25 4.46
C LEU A 113 21.44 12.33 5.96
N ALA A 114 22.65 11.94 6.37
CA ALA A 114 23.11 12.06 7.75
C ALA A 114 23.14 13.52 8.23
N VAL A 115 23.66 14.43 7.40
CA VAL A 115 23.64 15.89 7.70
C VAL A 115 22.20 16.39 7.84
N ARG A 116 21.32 16.01 6.90
CA ARG A 116 19.90 16.42 6.98
C ARG A 116 19.21 15.91 8.24
N PHE A 117 19.44 14.67 8.65
CA PHE A 117 18.86 14.16 9.88
C PHE A 117 19.30 14.99 11.09
N ALA A 118 20.57 15.37 11.18
CA ALA A 118 21.10 16.16 12.30
C ALA A 118 20.45 17.55 12.47
N GLU A 119 19.85 18.10 11.41
CA GLU A 119 19.23 19.43 11.39
C GLU A 119 17.71 19.42 11.67
N LEU A 120 17.08 18.24 11.70
CA LEU A 120 15.62 18.09 11.79
C LEU A 120 15.11 17.91 13.22
N ALA A 121 13.87 18.31 13.45
CA ALA A 121 13.11 17.90 14.63
C ALA A 121 12.82 16.38 14.60
N PRO A 122 12.58 15.72 15.75
CA PRO A 122 12.34 14.27 15.83
C PRO A 122 11.25 13.75 14.89
N GLU A 123 10.12 14.43 14.80
CA GLU A 123 8.98 14.04 13.97
C GLU A 123 9.32 14.10 12.47
N GLN A 124 10.00 15.17 12.05
CA GLN A 124 10.47 15.34 10.68
C GLN A 124 11.56 14.32 10.31
N ALA A 125 12.41 13.94 11.27
CA ALA A 125 13.40 12.89 11.07
C ALA A 125 12.73 11.53 10.85
N HIS A 126 11.63 11.22 11.56
CA HIS A 126 10.86 10.01 11.28
C HIS A 126 10.25 10.02 9.88
N GLU A 127 9.67 11.14 9.45
CA GLU A 127 9.15 11.28 8.09
C GLU A 127 10.23 11.09 7.04
N LEU A 128 11.37 11.78 7.17
CA LEU A 128 12.51 11.64 6.26
C LEU A 128 13.05 10.20 6.24
N PHE A 129 13.07 9.50 7.38
CA PHE A 129 13.45 8.09 7.42
C PHE A 129 12.47 7.22 6.62
N THR A 130 11.16 7.43 6.77
CA THR A 130 10.16 6.69 5.99
C THR A 130 10.24 6.99 4.50
N GLU A 131 10.57 8.22 4.13
CA GLU A 131 10.78 8.67 2.75
C GLU A 131 12.01 8.00 2.13
N ALA A 132 13.16 8.10 2.81
CA ALA A 132 14.44 7.67 2.28
C ALA A 132 14.62 6.14 2.31
N PHE A 133 14.16 5.49 3.38
CA PHE A 133 14.34 4.04 3.54
C PHE A 133 13.07 3.26 3.20
N GLY A 134 11.86 3.80 3.27
CA GLY A 134 10.65 3.01 3.02
C GLY A 134 10.49 1.80 3.95
N LEU A 135 11.10 1.83 5.14
CA LEU A 135 11.08 0.78 6.15
C LEU A 135 9.90 0.97 7.12
N TYR A 136 8.69 1.02 6.59
CA TYR A 136 7.47 1.18 7.37
C TYR A 136 6.45 0.08 7.04
N SER A 137 5.70 -0.34 8.07
CA SER A 137 4.56 -1.26 7.89
C SER A 137 3.42 -0.55 7.17
N ALA A 138 2.62 -1.27 6.38
CA ALA A 138 1.28 -0.82 6.03
C ALA A 138 0.39 -0.72 7.29
N ARG A 139 -0.73 0.02 7.20
CA ARG A 139 -1.73 0.14 8.27
C ARG A 139 -3.12 -0.06 7.69
N HIS A 140 -3.91 -0.90 8.34
CA HIS A 140 -5.26 -1.26 7.89
C HIS A 140 -6.18 -1.40 9.09
N PHE A 141 -7.47 -1.11 8.91
CA PHE A 141 -8.44 -1.49 9.91
C PHE A 141 -8.60 -3.01 9.96
N GLY A 142 -8.97 -3.54 11.13
CA GLY A 142 -9.23 -4.96 11.30
C GLY A 142 -10.56 -5.39 10.70
N ALA A 143 -11.35 -6.11 11.51
CA ALA A 143 -12.60 -6.76 11.08
C ALA A 143 -13.54 -5.86 10.26
N ALA A 144 -14.20 -6.47 9.28
CA ALA A 144 -15.26 -5.83 8.51
C ALA A 144 -16.58 -5.77 9.30
N PRO A 145 -17.40 -4.72 9.10
CA PRO A 145 -18.78 -4.75 9.53
C PRO A 145 -19.47 -5.97 8.90
N ARG A 146 -20.52 -6.50 9.55
CA ARG A 146 -21.27 -7.64 8.98
C ARG A 146 -21.64 -7.30 7.54
N PRO A 147 -21.47 -8.24 6.59
CA PRO A 147 -21.77 -7.97 5.20
C PRO A 147 -23.25 -7.57 5.10
N ALA A 148 -23.48 -6.29 4.78
CA ALA A 148 -24.75 -5.87 4.23
C ALA A 148 -24.65 -6.15 2.74
N ASP A 149 -25.59 -6.92 2.19
CA ASP A 149 -25.73 -7.21 0.75
C ASP A 149 -26.07 -5.96 -0.11
N ALA A 150 -25.72 -4.76 0.35
CA ALA A 150 -26.09 -3.47 -0.22
C ALA A 150 -24.87 -2.68 -0.70
N ASP A 151 -25.04 -1.87 -1.75
CA ASP A 151 -24.03 -0.92 -2.22
C ASP A 151 -23.86 0.22 -1.19
N LEU A 152 -22.93 0.04 -0.25
CA LEU A 152 -22.65 1.00 0.82
C LEU A 152 -21.93 2.27 0.34
N ALA A 153 -21.58 2.37 -0.95
CA ALA A 153 -20.80 3.49 -1.49
C ALA A 153 -21.50 4.85 -1.37
N THR A 154 -22.82 4.88 -1.23
CA THR A 154 -23.59 6.12 -1.01
C THR A 154 -23.90 6.38 0.46
N VAL A 155 -23.65 5.41 1.33
CA VAL A 155 -23.93 5.49 2.76
C VAL A 155 -22.75 6.15 3.48
N SER A 156 -23.06 7.13 4.34
CA SER A 156 -22.09 7.78 5.21
C SER A 156 -21.59 6.83 6.30
N TRP A 157 -20.32 6.92 6.68
CA TRP A 157 -19.83 6.20 7.87
C TRP A 157 -20.58 6.57 9.16
N TRP A 158 -21.12 7.79 9.29
CA TRP A 158 -21.86 8.24 10.48
C TRP A 158 -23.08 7.38 10.81
N HIS A 159 -23.72 6.82 9.78
CA HIS A 159 -25.03 6.16 9.88
C HIS A 159 -25.05 4.75 9.28
N GLY A 160 -23.90 4.27 8.83
CA GLY A 160 -23.76 2.94 8.23
C GLY A 160 -23.50 1.84 9.27
N PRO A 161 -23.46 0.57 8.82
CA PRO A 161 -23.13 -0.55 9.69
C PRO A 161 -21.79 -0.37 10.40
N THR A 162 -21.73 -0.74 11.68
CA THR A 162 -20.55 -0.56 12.53
C THR A 162 -19.87 -1.90 12.86
N VAL A 163 -18.64 -1.83 13.39
CA VAL A 163 -17.88 -2.99 13.90
C VAL A 163 -17.82 -3.04 15.41
N HIS A 164 -18.54 -2.12 16.07
CA HIS A 164 -18.59 -2.05 17.52
C HIS A 164 -19.02 -3.39 18.10
N ARG A 165 -18.13 -3.99 18.88
CA ARG A 165 -18.44 -5.13 19.73
C ARG A 165 -18.70 -4.53 21.09
N SER A 166 -19.95 -4.57 21.56
CA SER A 166 -20.25 -4.18 22.94
C SER A 166 -19.26 -4.88 23.86
N ALA A 167 -18.35 -4.13 24.49
CA ALA A 167 -17.50 -4.68 25.52
C ALA A 167 -18.44 -5.30 26.57
N PRO A 168 -18.22 -6.55 27.01
CA PRO A 168 -19.03 -7.09 28.09
C PRO A 168 -18.81 -6.18 29.30
N ARG A 169 -19.81 -5.37 29.66
CA ARG A 169 -19.85 -4.72 30.97
C ARG A 169 -19.56 -5.82 31.98
N ALA A 170 -18.54 -5.62 32.82
CA ALA A 170 -18.15 -6.58 33.84
C ALA A 170 -19.35 -6.85 34.76
N ARG A 171 -20.19 -7.83 34.38
CA ARG A 171 -21.21 -8.38 35.25
C ARG A 171 -20.45 -9.06 36.37
N ARG A 172 -20.56 -8.49 37.55
CA ARG A 172 -20.10 -9.05 38.81
C ARG A 172 -20.94 -10.31 39.11
N GLU A 173 -20.66 -11.42 38.42
CA GLU A 173 -21.38 -12.67 38.62
C GLU A 173 -20.43 -13.80 39.02
N ARG A 174 -20.85 -14.46 40.09
CA ARG A 174 -20.18 -15.53 40.82
C ARG A 174 -19.91 -16.73 39.91
N ARG A 175 -18.74 -17.32 40.13
CA ARG A 175 -18.28 -18.60 39.56
C ARG A 175 -19.42 -19.64 39.47
N ARG A 176 -19.70 -20.14 38.27
CA ARG A 176 -20.10 -21.54 38.04
C ARG A 176 -19.43 -22.08 36.79
N ALA A 177 -18.84 -23.26 36.95
CA ALA A 177 -18.07 -23.99 35.96
C ALA A 177 -18.99 -24.80 35.03
N GLY A 178 -18.49 -25.03 33.81
CA GLY A 178 -18.71 -26.26 33.05
C GLY A 178 -19.81 -26.23 31.98
N ALA A 179 -19.39 -26.28 30.70
CA ALA A 179 -19.72 -27.35 29.73
C ALA A 179 -19.56 -26.84 28.28
N VAL A 180 -18.66 -27.47 27.54
CA VAL A 180 -18.49 -27.28 26.09
C VAL A 180 -19.50 -28.16 25.37
N VAL A 181 -20.34 -27.55 24.53
CA VAL A 181 -21.23 -28.25 23.58
C VAL A 181 -20.86 -27.77 22.18
N LEU A 182 -20.37 -28.69 21.34
CA LEU A 182 -20.10 -28.45 19.92
C LEU A 182 -21.41 -28.60 19.11
N PRO A 183 -21.72 -27.70 18.16
CA PRO A 183 -22.82 -27.91 17.24
C PRO A 183 -22.41 -28.83 16.07
N SER A 184 -23.12 -29.96 15.95
CA SER A 184 -23.09 -30.85 14.79
C SER A 184 -23.94 -30.27 13.64
N ALA A 185 -23.31 -29.92 12.53
CA ALA A 185 -24.01 -29.52 11.30
C ALA A 185 -24.57 -30.75 10.55
N ARG A 186 -25.89 -30.77 10.38
CA ARG A 186 -26.66 -31.79 9.65
C ARG A 186 -26.34 -31.76 8.15
N ARG A 187 -26.02 -32.92 7.56
CA ARG A 187 -25.97 -33.14 6.11
C ARG A 187 -27.40 -33.21 5.55
N GLY A 188 -27.79 -32.22 4.77
CA GLY A 188 -29.00 -32.26 3.94
C GLY A 188 -28.69 -32.92 2.59
N GLY A 189 -29.22 -34.12 2.36
CA GLY A 189 -29.13 -34.81 1.08
C GLY A 189 -30.15 -34.27 0.08
N GLY A 190 -29.69 -33.49 -0.89
CA GLY A 190 -30.46 -33.10 -2.07
C GLY A 190 -30.05 -33.91 -3.29
N ARG A 191 -30.92 -34.81 -3.76
CA ARG A 191 -30.77 -35.52 -5.04
C ARG A 191 -31.11 -34.56 -6.19
N HIS A 192 -30.12 -34.17 -7.01
CA HIS A 192 -30.37 -33.48 -8.27
C HIS A 192 -30.22 -34.43 -9.46
N ARG A 193 -31.26 -34.48 -10.28
CA ARG A 193 -31.38 -35.26 -11.52
C ARG A 193 -30.35 -34.80 -12.55
N LYS A 194 -29.69 -35.77 -13.18
CA LYS A 194 -28.78 -35.63 -14.32
C LYS A 194 -29.58 -35.19 -15.55
N GLY A 195 -29.41 -33.94 -15.98
CA GLY A 195 -29.85 -33.47 -17.28
C GLY A 195 -28.75 -33.71 -18.30
N GLU A 196 -29.06 -34.44 -19.37
CA GLU A 196 -28.16 -34.68 -20.50
C GLU A 196 -27.96 -33.38 -21.27
N ALA A 197 -26.73 -32.88 -21.31
CA ALA A 197 -26.33 -31.75 -22.13
C ALA A 197 -25.57 -32.26 -23.36
N GLY A 198 -26.11 -31.94 -24.54
CA GLY A 198 -25.56 -32.28 -25.84
C GLY A 198 -24.15 -31.73 -26.05
N ALA A 199 -23.38 -32.51 -26.83
CA ALA A 199 -21.97 -32.30 -27.10
C ALA A 199 -21.68 -30.95 -27.78
N LEU A 200 -20.91 -30.11 -27.10
CA LEU A 200 -20.16 -28.98 -27.66
C LEU A 200 -18.71 -29.42 -27.95
N PRO A 201 -18.02 -28.82 -28.93
CA PRO A 201 -16.72 -29.28 -29.41
C PRO A 201 -15.66 -29.24 -28.30
N ALA A 202 -14.80 -30.26 -28.29
CA ALA A 202 -13.85 -30.57 -27.21
C ALA A 202 -13.02 -29.35 -26.76
N GLY A 203 -13.50 -28.70 -25.70
CA GLY A 203 -12.77 -27.70 -24.95
C GLY A 203 -11.63 -28.34 -24.18
N ARG A 204 -10.60 -27.54 -23.89
CA ARG A 204 -9.48 -27.89 -23.01
C ARG A 204 -10.01 -28.62 -21.76
N PRO A 205 -9.43 -29.77 -21.36
CA PRO A 205 -9.95 -30.54 -20.22
C PRO A 205 -10.06 -29.64 -18.98
N LEU A 206 -11.20 -29.73 -18.29
CA LEU A 206 -11.42 -29.02 -17.02
C LEU A 206 -10.32 -29.41 -16.03
N PRO A 207 -9.78 -28.46 -15.24
CA PRO A 207 -8.79 -28.78 -14.22
C PRO A 207 -9.31 -29.84 -13.26
N THR A 208 -8.45 -30.78 -12.89
CA THR A 208 -8.72 -31.76 -11.82
C THR A 208 -8.84 -31.06 -10.46
N ASP A 209 -9.47 -31.73 -9.49
CA ASP A 209 -9.54 -31.20 -8.11
C ASP A 209 -8.15 -30.99 -7.50
N GLN A 210 -7.18 -31.83 -7.86
CA GLN A 210 -5.80 -31.70 -7.40
C GLN A 210 -5.13 -30.44 -7.97
N GLU A 211 -5.32 -30.15 -9.26
CA GLU A 211 -4.81 -28.93 -9.89
C GLU A 211 -5.46 -27.67 -9.30
N ARG A 212 -6.77 -27.72 -9.00
CA ARG A 212 -7.47 -26.63 -8.29
C ARG A 212 -6.86 -26.38 -6.91
N GLN A 213 -6.72 -27.42 -6.11
CA GLN A 213 -6.14 -27.31 -4.76
C GLN A 213 -4.68 -26.82 -4.79
N ALA A 214 -3.89 -27.26 -5.77
CA ALA A 214 -2.52 -26.80 -5.93
C ALA A 214 -2.45 -25.31 -6.29
N ALA A 215 -3.33 -24.84 -7.18
CA ALA A 215 -3.44 -23.43 -7.54
C ALA A 215 -3.89 -22.57 -6.35
N GLU A 216 -4.86 -23.03 -5.57
CA GLU A 216 -5.33 -22.36 -4.34
C GLU A 216 -4.22 -22.25 -3.29
N ARG A 217 -3.47 -23.32 -3.06
CA ARG A 217 -2.30 -23.30 -2.17
C ARG A 217 -1.24 -22.32 -2.65
N GLN A 218 -0.94 -22.33 -3.95
CA GLN A 218 0.01 -21.39 -4.53
C GLN A 218 -0.46 -19.93 -4.40
N ALA A 219 -1.75 -19.66 -4.58
CA ALA A 219 -2.33 -18.34 -4.38
C ALA A 219 -2.26 -17.89 -2.90
N ALA A 220 -2.53 -18.81 -1.96
CA ALA A 220 -2.40 -18.55 -0.53
C ALA A 220 -0.94 -18.26 -0.12
N GLU A 221 0.02 -19.04 -0.63
CA GLU A 221 1.45 -18.83 -0.43
C GLU A 221 1.91 -17.45 -0.92
N ARG A 222 1.51 -17.09 -2.15
CA ARG A 222 1.82 -15.80 -2.76
C ARG A 222 1.22 -14.63 -1.97
N ARG A 223 -0.03 -14.77 -1.53
CA ARG A 223 -0.72 -13.78 -0.69
C ARG A 223 -0.01 -13.60 0.63
N ALA A 224 0.33 -14.69 1.33
CA ALA A 224 1.05 -14.63 2.59
C ALA A 224 2.42 -13.93 2.45
N ALA A 225 3.18 -14.26 1.40
CA ALA A 225 4.46 -13.61 1.11
C ALA A 225 4.30 -12.12 0.79
N ALA A 226 3.32 -11.74 -0.03
CA ALA A 226 3.04 -10.35 -0.37
C ALA A 226 2.61 -9.53 0.87
N ARG A 227 1.75 -10.11 1.71
CA ARG A 227 1.31 -9.48 2.96
C ARG A 227 2.50 -9.23 3.89
N LEU A 228 3.35 -10.24 4.08
CA LEU A 228 4.54 -10.10 4.91
C LEU A 228 5.46 -8.98 4.41
N LEU A 229 5.69 -8.88 3.10
CA LEU A 229 6.54 -7.83 2.52
C LEU A 229 5.96 -6.41 2.70
N LEU A 230 4.63 -6.26 2.69
CA LEU A 230 3.98 -4.98 2.97
C LEU A 230 4.01 -4.62 4.47
N ALA A 231 3.86 -5.60 5.36
CA ALA A 231 3.99 -5.37 6.80
C ALA A 231 5.47 -5.15 7.22
N ARG A 232 6.39 -5.84 6.53
CA ARG A 232 7.82 -5.87 6.84
C ARG A 232 8.61 -5.70 5.55
N PRO A 233 8.96 -4.45 5.15
CA PRO A 233 9.65 -4.18 3.90
C PRO A 233 11.09 -4.72 3.85
N LEU A 234 11.59 -5.29 4.94
CA LEU A 234 12.86 -5.99 5.04
C LEU A 234 12.64 -7.31 5.79
N VAL A 235 12.96 -8.42 5.11
CA VAL A 235 12.97 -9.77 5.67
C VAL A 235 14.38 -10.34 5.49
N THR A 236 14.98 -10.84 6.56
CA THR A 236 16.35 -11.36 6.55
C THR A 236 16.41 -12.77 7.16
N ALA A 237 17.44 -13.54 6.81
CA ALA A 237 17.54 -14.96 7.11
C ALA A 237 17.54 -15.31 8.61
N GLY A 238 18.08 -14.45 9.47
CA GLY A 238 18.02 -14.60 10.94
C GLY A 238 17.06 -13.64 11.63
N GLY A 239 16.27 -12.88 10.85
CA GLY A 239 15.49 -11.76 11.36
C GLY A 239 14.04 -12.15 11.64
N PRO A 240 13.24 -11.20 12.12
CA PRO A 240 11.81 -11.41 12.19
C PRO A 240 11.21 -11.73 10.81
N GLY A 241 10.43 -12.82 10.70
CA GLY A 241 9.88 -13.27 9.42
C GLY A 241 10.82 -14.17 8.60
N ALA A 242 11.99 -14.54 9.13
CA ALA A 242 12.95 -15.45 8.49
C ALA A 242 12.31 -16.74 7.92
N GLN A 243 11.33 -17.30 8.63
CA GLN A 243 10.62 -18.51 8.20
C GLN A 243 9.92 -18.37 6.84
N ALA A 244 9.61 -17.14 6.43
CA ALA A 244 8.95 -16.85 5.17
C ALA A 244 9.92 -16.42 4.06
N LEU A 245 11.22 -16.25 4.34
CA LEU A 245 12.20 -15.87 3.32
C LEU A 245 12.25 -16.90 2.18
N GLY A 246 12.28 -18.19 2.52
CA GLY A 246 12.25 -19.27 1.51
C GLY A 246 10.94 -19.28 0.70
N LEU A 247 9.82 -18.86 1.29
CA LEU A 247 8.55 -18.69 0.59
C LEU A 247 8.59 -17.51 -0.38
N ILE A 248 9.17 -16.38 0.04
CA ILE A 248 9.37 -15.21 -0.81
C ILE A 248 10.29 -15.57 -1.99
N GLN A 249 11.41 -16.22 -1.73
CA GLN A 249 12.37 -16.65 -2.76
C GLN A 249 11.73 -17.59 -3.79
N ARG A 250 10.92 -18.55 -3.33
CA ARG A 250 10.16 -19.46 -4.21
C ARG A 250 9.26 -18.72 -5.20
N HIS A 251 8.62 -17.63 -4.76
CA HIS A 251 7.69 -16.85 -5.57
C HIS A 251 8.26 -15.51 -6.03
N ALA A 252 9.58 -15.31 -5.95
CA ALA A 252 10.24 -14.02 -6.14
C ALA A 252 9.86 -13.37 -7.48
N ARG A 253 9.95 -14.11 -8.58
CA ARG A 253 9.60 -13.61 -9.91
C ARG A 253 8.19 -13.02 -9.96
N TRP A 254 7.21 -13.79 -9.48
CA TRP A 254 5.82 -13.35 -9.48
C TRP A 254 5.62 -12.15 -8.56
N LEU A 255 6.21 -12.17 -7.36
CA LEU A 255 6.12 -11.06 -6.41
C LEU A 255 6.72 -9.77 -7.00
N THR A 256 7.91 -9.84 -7.60
CA THR A 256 8.58 -8.70 -8.25
C THR A 256 7.72 -8.11 -9.36
N GLU A 257 7.19 -8.94 -10.27
CA GLU A 257 6.30 -8.49 -11.35
C GLU A 257 5.02 -7.83 -10.78
N ARG A 258 4.40 -8.45 -9.77
CA ARG A 258 3.14 -7.94 -9.19
C ARG A 258 3.30 -6.67 -8.37
N PHE A 259 4.34 -6.55 -7.55
CA PHE A 259 4.62 -5.32 -6.80
C PHE A 259 4.95 -4.15 -7.73
N ALA A 260 5.72 -4.39 -8.79
CA ALA A 260 6.02 -3.38 -9.79
C ALA A 260 4.77 -2.95 -10.57
N GLU A 261 3.91 -3.88 -10.97
CA GLU A 261 2.70 -3.57 -11.75
C GLU A 261 1.63 -2.84 -10.92
N LEU A 262 1.34 -3.34 -9.72
CA LEU A 262 0.25 -2.81 -8.89
C LEU A 262 0.65 -1.56 -8.12
N LEU A 263 1.82 -1.60 -7.48
CA LEU A 263 2.27 -0.58 -6.54
C LEU A 263 3.53 0.13 -7.03
N GLY A 264 4.14 -0.25 -8.15
CA GLY A 264 5.41 0.33 -8.61
C GLY A 264 6.53 0.21 -7.58
N TYR A 265 6.50 -0.81 -6.71
CA TYR A 265 7.54 -1.05 -5.72
C TYR A 265 8.53 -2.09 -6.25
N PRO A 266 9.82 -1.75 -6.39
CA PRO A 266 10.85 -2.74 -6.65
C PRO A 266 10.94 -3.73 -5.49
N LEU A 267 11.13 -5.02 -5.81
CA LEU A 267 11.44 -6.06 -4.85
C LEU A 267 12.82 -6.63 -5.17
N LEU A 268 13.77 -6.40 -4.25
CA LEU A 268 15.12 -6.94 -4.32
C LEU A 268 15.16 -8.24 -3.50
N VAL A 269 15.52 -9.34 -4.12
CA VAL A 269 15.59 -10.66 -3.46
C VAL A 269 17.01 -11.19 -3.60
N GLY A 270 17.73 -11.22 -2.48
CA GLY A 270 19.05 -11.84 -2.38
C GLY A 270 18.98 -13.23 -1.76
N GLU A 271 20.14 -13.83 -1.52
CA GLU A 271 20.24 -15.16 -0.90
C GLU A 271 19.77 -15.14 0.57
N ARG A 272 20.08 -14.07 1.30
CA ARG A 272 19.84 -13.95 2.75
C ARG A 272 18.80 -12.90 3.12
N PHE A 273 18.20 -12.23 2.15
CA PHE A 273 17.25 -11.17 2.39
C PHE A 273 16.22 -11.01 1.26
N ALA A 274 15.09 -10.39 1.59
CA ALA A 274 14.16 -9.83 0.64
C ALA A 274 13.79 -8.41 1.10
N ARG A 275 13.79 -7.47 0.16
CA ARG A 275 13.66 -6.04 0.41
C ARG A 275 12.65 -5.43 -0.54
N LEU A 276 11.48 -5.08 -0.01
CA LEU A 276 10.47 -4.30 -0.72
C LEU A 276 10.83 -2.82 -0.60
N VAL A 277 11.05 -2.18 -1.74
CA VAL A 277 11.55 -0.82 -1.82
C VAL A 277 10.36 0.14 -1.98
N LYS A 278 9.72 0.48 -0.86
CA LYS A 278 8.55 1.36 -0.83
C LYS A 278 8.87 2.80 -1.22
N SER A 279 7.85 3.51 -1.73
CA SER A 279 7.94 4.93 -2.04
C SER A 279 7.62 5.81 -0.84
N PRO A 280 7.95 7.09 -0.90
CA PRO A 280 7.43 8.08 0.04
C PRO A 280 5.90 8.01 0.13
N LEU A 281 5.40 8.16 1.34
CA LEU A 281 3.98 8.38 1.60
C LEU A 281 3.61 9.83 1.31
N ALA A 282 2.32 10.14 1.31
CA ALA A 282 1.90 11.54 1.30
C ALA A 282 2.40 12.26 2.58
N PRO A 283 2.62 13.58 2.56
CA PRO A 283 3.01 14.35 3.74
C PRO A 283 2.09 14.05 4.94
N GLY A 284 2.66 13.88 6.14
CA GLY A 284 1.93 13.51 7.36
C GLY A 284 1.52 12.03 7.48
N GLU A 285 1.46 11.26 6.39
CA GLU A 285 1.13 9.82 6.47
C GLU A 285 2.29 8.97 7.01
N GLY A 286 3.51 9.53 7.05
CA GLY A 286 4.72 8.95 7.65
C GLY A 286 4.80 9.07 9.17
N GLU A 287 3.93 9.88 9.80
CA GLU A 287 4.01 10.18 11.23
C GLU A 287 3.91 8.92 12.10
N GLY A 288 4.86 8.81 13.05
CA GLY A 288 4.94 7.68 13.97
C GLY A 288 5.18 6.33 13.30
N ARG A 289 5.82 6.30 12.13
CA ARG A 289 6.32 5.09 11.44
C ARG A 289 7.87 4.98 11.45
N GLY A 290 8.53 5.81 12.25
CA GLY A 290 9.97 5.75 12.47
C GLY A 290 10.41 4.54 13.29
N LEU A 291 11.73 4.41 13.48
CA LEU A 291 12.31 3.38 14.33
C LEU A 291 12.08 3.75 15.80
N PRO A 292 11.59 2.82 16.63
CA PRO A 292 11.35 3.08 18.05
C PRO A 292 12.62 3.56 18.76
N GLY A 293 12.51 4.65 19.51
CA GLY A 293 13.64 5.21 20.28
C GLY A 293 14.75 5.83 19.43
N PHE A 294 14.56 5.98 18.12
CA PHE A 294 15.50 6.74 17.29
C PHE A 294 15.22 8.23 17.39
N THR A 295 16.30 8.98 17.55
CA THR A 295 16.37 10.44 17.55
C THR A 295 17.09 10.90 16.28
N PRO A 296 17.03 12.20 15.93
CA PRO A 296 17.69 12.72 14.74
C PRO A 296 19.18 12.34 14.62
N ASP A 297 19.94 12.40 15.72
CA ASP A 297 21.35 11.99 15.80
C ASP A 297 21.57 10.48 15.57
N ARG A 298 20.66 9.62 16.05
CA ARG A 298 20.68 8.16 15.79
C ARG A 298 20.43 7.84 14.32
N TYR A 299 19.53 8.58 13.66
CA TYR A 299 19.32 8.44 12.22
C TYR A 299 20.53 8.93 11.42
N ALA A 300 21.13 10.05 11.82
CA ALA A 300 22.35 10.55 11.22
C ALA A 300 23.49 9.52 11.34
N ALA A 301 23.66 8.93 12.54
CA ALA A 301 24.61 7.85 12.78
C ALA A 301 24.33 6.61 11.92
N LEU A 302 23.06 6.22 11.76
CA LEU A 302 22.65 5.07 10.96
C LEU A 302 22.97 5.25 9.47
N ALA A 303 22.64 6.41 8.91
CA ALA A 303 22.98 6.74 7.53
C ALA A 303 24.51 6.77 7.33
N GLY A 304 25.23 7.35 8.29
CA GLY A 304 26.69 7.35 8.33
C GLY A 304 27.31 5.94 8.37
N ALA A 305 26.86 5.10 9.28
CA ALA A 305 27.36 3.72 9.44
C ALA A 305 27.07 2.89 8.18
N LEU A 306 25.89 3.06 7.57
CA LEU A 306 25.56 2.39 6.31
C LEU A 306 26.45 2.88 5.15
N ALA A 307 26.78 4.17 5.10
CA ALA A 307 27.72 4.71 4.11
C ALA A 307 29.12 4.08 4.26
N GLU A 308 29.63 3.98 5.50
CA GLU A 308 30.91 3.32 5.79
C GLU A 308 30.90 1.84 5.40
N VAL A 309 29.80 1.15 5.62
CA VAL A 309 29.61 -0.25 5.21
C VAL A 309 29.71 -0.42 3.69
N LEU A 310 29.14 0.50 2.90
CA LEU A 310 29.09 0.39 1.44
C LEU A 310 30.44 0.55 0.74
N VAL A 311 31.30 1.42 1.27
CA VAL A 311 32.62 1.72 0.68
C VAL A 311 33.80 1.15 1.48
N GLY A 312 33.52 0.60 2.66
CA GLY A 312 34.50 0.03 3.56
C GLY A 312 34.88 -1.42 3.23
N PRO A 313 35.76 -2.03 4.05
CA PRO A 313 36.13 -3.42 3.89
C PRO A 313 34.94 -4.37 4.12
N PRO A 314 35.00 -5.62 3.62
CA PRO A 314 33.93 -6.62 3.77
C PRO A 314 33.79 -7.17 5.22
N TRP A 315 34.39 -6.50 6.19
CA TRP A 315 34.36 -6.82 7.61
C TRP A 315 34.28 -5.53 8.44
N TRP A 316 33.78 -5.65 9.66
CA TRP A 316 33.55 -4.55 10.59
C TRP A 316 34.23 -4.84 11.93
N ALA A 317 35.15 -3.97 12.35
CA ALA A 317 35.75 -4.06 13.70
C ALA A 317 34.71 -3.74 14.78
N GLU A 318 34.63 -4.52 15.86
CA GLU A 318 33.65 -4.25 16.92
C GLU A 318 33.86 -2.90 17.61
N ALA A 319 35.11 -2.52 17.87
CA ALA A 319 35.47 -1.24 18.47
C ALA A 319 35.65 -0.11 17.44
N ARG A 320 34.85 -0.09 16.36
CA ARG A 320 34.99 0.93 15.31
C ARG A 320 34.61 2.32 15.86
N PRO A 321 35.55 3.29 15.87
CA PRO A 321 35.28 4.61 16.43
C PRO A 321 34.31 5.40 15.54
N LEU A 322 33.67 6.41 16.13
CA LEU A 322 32.88 7.39 15.39
C LEU A 322 33.75 8.08 14.32
N PRO A 323 33.36 8.06 13.04
CA PRO A 323 34.13 8.70 11.98
C PRO A 323 34.03 10.23 12.08
N ALA A 324 35.16 10.91 11.87
CA ALA A 324 35.27 12.38 11.97
C ALA A 324 34.42 13.17 10.95
N GLY A 325 33.89 12.51 9.91
CA GLY A 325 33.08 13.15 8.86
C GLY A 325 31.58 13.22 9.14
N LEU A 326 31.12 12.81 10.34
CA LEU A 326 29.72 12.91 10.74
C LEU A 326 29.41 14.26 11.40
N PRO A 327 28.13 14.68 11.42
CA PRO A 327 27.72 15.89 12.13
C PRO A 327 28.12 15.85 13.61
N GLU A 328 28.55 16.98 14.16
CA GLU A 328 29.00 17.10 15.56
C GLU A 328 27.92 16.72 16.59
N THR A 329 26.65 16.76 16.19
CA THR A 329 25.51 16.33 17.02
C THR A 329 25.46 14.81 17.23
N VAL A 330 26.17 14.02 16.40
CA VAL A 330 26.19 12.56 16.50
C VAL A 330 27.06 12.12 17.66
N THR A 331 26.43 11.51 18.66
CA THR A 331 27.12 10.99 19.84
C THR A 331 27.65 9.57 19.63
N GLU A 332 28.63 9.14 20.44
CA GLU A 332 29.07 7.74 20.50
C GLU A 332 27.93 6.76 20.87
N ALA A 333 26.94 7.23 21.65
CA ALA A 333 25.77 6.44 21.97
C ALA A 333 24.86 6.25 20.74
N ALA A 334 24.70 7.30 19.91
CA ALA A 334 23.97 7.22 18.66
C ALA A 334 24.67 6.32 17.64
N TRP A 335 25.99 6.41 17.54
CA TRP A 335 26.82 5.52 16.74
C TRP A 335 26.65 4.04 17.13
N ARG A 336 26.72 3.74 18.43
CA ARG A 336 26.50 2.37 18.92
C ARG A 336 25.10 1.86 18.59
N ALA A 337 24.07 2.68 18.81
CA ALA A 337 22.69 2.34 18.47
C ALA A 337 22.50 2.09 16.96
N ALA A 338 23.19 2.84 16.10
CA ALA A 338 23.21 2.61 14.66
C ALA A 338 23.87 1.28 14.29
N VAL A 339 25.01 0.95 14.88
CA VAL A 339 25.71 -0.34 14.67
C VAL A 339 24.86 -1.51 15.15
N GLU A 340 24.21 -1.38 16.31
CA GLU A 340 23.24 -2.35 16.83
C GLU A 340 22.09 -2.55 15.83
N GLN A 341 21.52 -1.45 15.32
CA GLN A 341 20.44 -1.55 14.33
C GLN A 341 20.87 -2.22 13.01
N LEU A 342 22.08 -1.96 12.50
CA LEU A 342 22.64 -2.65 11.34
C LEU A 342 22.90 -4.14 11.61
N THR A 343 23.18 -4.49 12.86
CA THR A 343 23.32 -5.88 13.30
C THR A 343 21.98 -6.58 13.38
N ASP A 344 20.95 -5.92 13.93
CA ASP A 344 19.58 -6.42 13.95
C ASP A 344 19.04 -6.64 12.54
N TRP A 345 19.41 -5.77 11.60
CA TRP A 345 19.12 -5.94 10.18
C TRP A 345 20.05 -6.96 9.49
N GLN A 346 21.05 -7.51 10.17
CA GLN A 346 22.05 -8.45 9.64
C GLN A 346 22.89 -7.92 8.46
N VAL A 347 22.98 -6.59 8.33
CA VAL A 347 24.05 -5.97 7.52
C VAL A 347 25.40 -6.32 8.11
N LEU A 348 25.47 -6.34 9.45
CA LEU A 348 26.62 -6.81 10.21
C LEU A 348 26.27 -8.18 10.83
N GLY A 349 26.94 -9.23 10.38
CA GLY A 349 26.71 -10.61 10.84
C GLY A 349 27.93 -11.22 11.55
N PRO A 350 27.79 -12.36 12.23
CA PRO A 350 28.94 -13.06 12.79
C PRO A 350 29.88 -13.48 11.65
N VAL A 351 31.20 -13.41 11.90
CA VAL A 351 32.20 -14.01 11.01
C VAL A 351 32.03 -15.53 11.11
N ALA A 352 31.90 -16.20 9.97
CA ALA A 352 31.83 -17.66 9.98
C ALA A 352 33.16 -18.23 10.50
N GLU A 353 33.09 -19.23 11.39
CA GLU A 353 34.29 -19.91 11.94
C GLU A 353 35.16 -20.56 10.85
N GLN A 354 34.64 -20.71 9.62
CA GLN A 354 35.29 -21.36 8.49
C GLN A 354 35.10 -20.51 7.20
N GLY A 355 35.65 -19.29 7.19
CA GLY A 355 35.87 -18.50 5.97
C GLY A 355 37.27 -18.77 5.39
N PRO A 356 37.52 -18.49 4.08
CA PRO A 356 38.73 -18.91 3.40
C PRO A 356 39.96 -18.31 4.10
N THR A 357 40.97 -19.16 4.22
CA THR A 357 42.29 -18.95 4.80
C THR A 357 42.90 -17.63 4.34
N GLY A 358 42.57 -16.57 5.06
CA GLY A 358 43.06 -15.20 4.92
C GLY A 358 43.50 -14.69 6.28
N GLU A 359 44.15 -15.55 7.06
CA GLU A 359 44.62 -15.29 8.43
C GLU A 359 45.74 -14.22 8.50
N GLN A 360 45.98 -13.43 7.44
CA GLN A 360 47.02 -12.40 7.42
C GLN A 360 46.53 -10.95 7.49
N GLU A 361 45.22 -10.67 7.46
CA GLU A 361 44.69 -9.30 7.67
C GLU A 361 43.69 -9.17 8.85
N LEU A 362 43.19 -10.27 9.38
CA LEU A 362 42.44 -10.28 10.64
C LEU A 362 43.45 -10.24 11.79
N GLY A 363 43.86 -9.04 12.19
CA GLY A 363 44.62 -8.87 13.42
C GLY A 363 43.79 -9.32 14.62
N THR A 364 43.86 -10.59 15.00
CA THR A 364 43.50 -11.21 16.30
C THR A 364 42.21 -10.72 17.01
N GLY A 365 41.26 -10.09 16.31
CA GLY A 365 40.21 -9.27 16.93
C GLY A 365 38.80 -9.74 16.60
N SER A 366 37.89 -9.59 17.57
CA SER A 366 36.45 -9.76 17.40
C SER A 366 35.91 -8.79 16.35
N GLY A 367 35.48 -9.34 15.21
CA GLY A 367 34.94 -8.58 14.07
C GLY A 367 33.65 -9.20 13.57
N ARG A 368 32.92 -8.46 12.72
CA ARG A 368 31.67 -8.88 12.08
C ARG A 368 31.85 -8.93 10.56
N ARG A 369 31.19 -9.87 9.89
CA ARG A 369 31.10 -9.91 8.43
C ARG A 369 30.15 -8.80 7.95
N VAL A 370 30.49 -8.13 6.86
CA VAL A 370 29.61 -7.18 6.19
C VAL A 370 28.84 -7.86 5.05
N ASP A 371 27.52 -7.70 5.02
CA ASP A 371 26.66 -8.08 3.90
C ASP A 371 26.44 -6.86 2.99
N VAL A 372 27.35 -6.68 2.03
CA VAL A 372 27.36 -5.50 1.14
C VAL A 372 26.13 -5.49 0.22
N GLU A 373 25.63 -6.65 -0.19
CA GLU A 373 24.43 -6.76 -1.02
C GLU A 373 23.19 -6.25 -0.27
N LEU A 374 23.04 -6.66 1.00
CA LEU A 374 21.97 -6.17 1.84
C LEU A 374 22.12 -4.68 2.17
N ALA A 375 23.33 -4.21 2.44
CA ALA A 375 23.60 -2.79 2.64
C ALA A 375 23.21 -1.96 1.42
N ALA A 376 23.56 -2.42 0.22
CA ALA A 376 23.13 -1.81 -1.02
C ALA A 376 21.60 -1.86 -1.15
N ALA A 377 20.95 -2.99 -0.86
CA ALA A 377 19.49 -3.09 -0.92
C ALA A 377 18.78 -2.11 0.04
N LEU A 378 19.36 -1.83 1.21
CA LEU A 378 18.88 -0.79 2.12
C LEU A 378 19.04 0.61 1.55
N ALA A 379 20.17 0.89 0.90
CA ALA A 379 20.48 2.18 0.30
C ALA A 379 19.70 2.49 -1.00
N ALA A 380 18.91 1.54 -1.54
CA ALA A 380 18.32 1.58 -2.90
C ALA A 380 17.48 2.82 -3.21
N ARG A 381 16.99 3.52 -2.18
CA ARG A 381 16.20 4.74 -2.32
C ARG A 381 16.61 5.84 -1.36
N CYS A 382 17.79 5.73 -0.75
CA CYS A 382 18.31 6.75 0.14
C CYS A 382 18.76 8.02 -0.61
N ARG A 383 18.27 8.25 -1.83
CA ARG A 383 18.38 9.51 -2.58
C ARG A 383 17.08 10.30 -2.47
N PRO A 384 16.96 11.20 -1.47
CA PRO A 384 15.88 12.17 -1.47
C PRO A 384 15.97 13.06 -2.71
N VAL A 385 14.82 13.50 -3.22
CA VAL A 385 14.75 14.41 -4.37
C VAL A 385 15.41 15.74 -4.00
N GLY A 386 16.45 16.13 -4.73
CA GLY A 386 17.10 17.43 -4.59
C GLY A 386 16.34 18.53 -5.35
N PRO A 387 16.48 19.81 -4.97
CA PRO A 387 15.81 20.92 -5.67
C PRO A 387 16.14 21.03 -7.17
N GLN A 388 17.29 20.46 -7.57
CA GLN A 388 17.80 20.45 -8.94
C GLN A 388 17.42 19.19 -9.71
N ASP A 389 16.83 18.19 -9.06
CA ASP A 389 16.40 16.97 -9.75
C ASP A 389 15.18 17.29 -10.63
N PRO A 390 15.08 16.67 -11.84
CA PRO A 390 13.84 16.75 -12.59
C PRO A 390 12.70 16.20 -11.72
N PRO A 391 11.48 16.76 -11.82
CA PRO A 391 10.35 16.24 -11.05
C PRO A 391 10.27 14.73 -11.27
N ALA A 392 10.29 13.97 -10.17
CA ALA A 392 10.29 12.51 -10.22
C ALA A 392 9.22 12.04 -11.22
N PRO A 393 9.51 11.06 -12.08
CA PRO A 393 8.58 10.65 -13.11
C PRO A 393 7.23 10.38 -12.45
N ARG A 394 6.21 11.16 -12.88
CA ARG A 394 4.88 11.11 -12.28
C ARG A 394 4.45 9.65 -12.25
N THR A 395 4.33 9.09 -11.05
CA THR A 395 3.69 7.80 -10.88
C THR A 395 2.34 7.90 -11.54
N THR A 396 1.99 6.95 -12.40
CA THR A 396 0.68 6.97 -13.06
C THR A 396 -0.40 7.05 -11.99
N ILE A 397 -1.49 7.78 -12.24
CA ILE A 397 -2.63 7.91 -11.31
C ILE A 397 -3.04 6.56 -10.67
N PRO A 398 -3.18 5.45 -11.43
CA PRO A 398 -3.49 4.15 -10.84
C PRO A 398 -2.51 3.70 -9.75
N VAL A 399 -1.21 3.82 -10.00
CA VAL A 399 -0.16 3.43 -9.06
C VAL A 399 -0.15 4.34 -7.84
N ALA A 400 -0.32 5.64 -8.02
CA ALA A 400 -0.38 6.59 -6.90
C ALA A 400 -1.53 6.28 -5.94
N VAL A 401 -2.74 6.07 -6.48
CA VAL A 401 -3.92 5.76 -5.67
C VAL A 401 -3.81 4.39 -5.01
N ARG A 402 -3.36 3.35 -5.72
CA ARG A 402 -3.16 2.00 -5.15
C ARG A 402 -2.16 1.99 -4.00
N ARG A 403 -1.08 2.78 -4.08
CA ARG A 403 -0.13 2.94 -2.98
C ARG A 403 -0.80 3.51 -1.74
N ARG A 404 -1.56 4.60 -1.89
CA ARG A 404 -2.28 5.20 -0.76
C ARG A 404 -3.28 4.23 -0.14
N LEU A 405 -4.01 3.47 -0.96
CA LEU A 405 -4.91 2.41 -0.49
C LEU A 405 -4.18 1.29 0.27
N ALA A 406 -3.00 0.87 -0.21
CA ALA A 406 -2.27 -0.27 0.35
C ALA A 406 -1.45 0.05 1.61
N GLU A 407 -1.14 1.32 1.87
CA GLU A 407 -0.24 1.73 2.96
C GLU A 407 -0.95 2.45 4.12
N SER A 408 -2.09 3.10 3.83
CA SER A 408 -2.84 3.92 4.77
C SER A 408 -4.19 3.28 5.11
N PRO A 409 -4.66 3.36 6.37
CA PRO A 409 -5.84 2.62 6.82
C PRO A 409 -7.14 3.10 6.17
N LEU A 410 -7.12 4.34 5.66
CA LEU A 410 -8.25 5.03 5.10
C LEU A 410 -7.80 6.06 4.06
N LEU A 411 -8.46 6.04 2.91
CA LEU A 411 -8.33 7.04 1.85
C LEU A 411 -9.64 7.84 1.71
N LEU A 412 -9.59 9.12 2.05
CA LEU A 412 -10.73 10.03 1.90
C LEU A 412 -10.79 10.59 0.48
N LEU A 413 -11.98 10.68 -0.12
CA LEU A 413 -12.15 11.20 -1.47
C LEU A 413 -11.77 12.69 -1.59
N GLY A 414 -11.88 13.44 -0.50
CA GLY A 414 -11.50 14.85 -0.43
C GLY A 414 -9.99 15.10 -0.50
N GLU A 415 -9.17 14.07 -0.32
CA GLU A 415 -7.70 14.16 -0.36
C GLU A 415 -7.12 13.76 -1.73
N LEU A 416 -7.98 13.42 -2.68
CA LEU A 416 -7.60 13.04 -4.04
C LEU A 416 -7.80 14.23 -4.98
N THR A 417 -6.92 14.35 -5.97
CA THR A 417 -7.18 15.24 -7.10
C THR A 417 -8.42 14.79 -7.86
N ALA A 418 -9.01 15.68 -8.67
CA ALA A 418 -10.21 15.36 -9.44
C ALA A 418 -10.04 14.12 -10.33
N LEU A 419 -8.87 13.99 -11.00
CA LEU A 419 -8.55 12.87 -11.88
C LEU A 419 -8.33 11.55 -11.11
N GLU A 420 -7.66 11.61 -9.95
CA GLU A 420 -7.47 10.42 -9.11
C GLU A 420 -8.80 9.91 -8.55
N ARG A 421 -9.67 10.84 -8.12
CA ARG A 421 -11.01 10.53 -7.61
C ARG A 421 -11.88 9.90 -8.69
N GLU A 422 -11.93 10.49 -9.88
CA GLU A 422 -12.66 9.95 -11.03
C GLU A 422 -12.20 8.53 -11.36
N TRP A 423 -10.89 8.34 -11.52
CA TRP A 423 -10.31 7.03 -11.79
C TRP A 423 -10.66 6.00 -10.71
N LEU A 424 -10.56 6.34 -9.42
CA LEU A 424 -10.84 5.42 -8.32
C LEU A 424 -12.32 5.01 -8.31
N LEU A 425 -13.24 5.95 -8.50
CA LEU A 425 -14.67 5.67 -8.50
C LEU A 425 -15.07 4.77 -9.69
N GLU A 426 -14.49 4.98 -10.87
CA GLU A 426 -14.72 4.14 -12.05
C GLU A 426 -14.11 2.74 -11.92
N SER A 427 -12.97 2.63 -11.24
CA SER A 427 -12.23 1.38 -11.11
C SER A 427 -12.55 0.59 -9.82
N ARG A 428 -13.35 1.15 -8.91
CA ARG A 428 -13.56 0.66 -7.54
C ARG A 428 -13.75 -0.85 -7.39
N GLN A 429 -14.58 -1.47 -8.24
CA GLN A 429 -14.85 -2.91 -8.16
C GLN A 429 -13.65 -3.76 -8.61
N ARG A 430 -12.92 -3.30 -9.64
CA ARG A 430 -11.70 -3.97 -10.10
C ARG A 430 -10.59 -3.86 -9.07
N GLU A 431 -10.44 -2.69 -8.45
CA GLU A 431 -9.41 -2.47 -7.42
C GLU A 431 -9.73 -3.27 -6.15
N ALA A 432 -10.99 -3.30 -5.71
CA ALA A 432 -11.43 -4.13 -4.59
C ALA A 432 -11.14 -5.63 -4.83
N ALA A 433 -11.52 -6.15 -6.01
CA ALA A 433 -11.22 -7.53 -6.38
C ALA A 433 -9.72 -7.80 -6.46
N GLY A 434 -8.94 -6.86 -7.01
CA GLY A 434 -7.48 -6.98 -7.12
C GLY A 434 -6.79 -7.06 -5.76
N PHE A 435 -7.18 -6.21 -4.81
CA PHE A 435 -6.63 -6.25 -3.45
C PHE A 435 -7.10 -7.49 -2.66
N ALA A 436 -8.34 -7.94 -2.86
CA ALA A 436 -8.83 -9.19 -2.27
C ALA A 436 -8.05 -10.41 -2.79
N GLU A 437 -7.79 -10.47 -4.10
CA GLU A 437 -7.01 -11.55 -4.70
C GLU A 437 -5.55 -11.52 -4.19
N PHE A 438 -4.90 -10.36 -4.33
CA PHE A 438 -3.47 -10.19 -4.08
C PHE A 438 -3.10 -10.23 -2.60
N LEU A 439 -3.85 -9.52 -1.75
CA LEU A 439 -3.54 -9.31 -0.33
C LEU A 439 -4.58 -9.92 0.62
N GLY A 440 -5.72 -10.41 0.12
CA GLY A 440 -6.81 -10.89 0.98
C GLY A 440 -7.51 -9.76 1.74
N LEU A 441 -7.33 -8.50 1.32
CA LEU A 441 -7.96 -7.35 1.94
C LEU A 441 -9.40 -7.23 1.47
N ALA A 442 -10.32 -6.98 2.40
CA ALA A 442 -11.69 -6.60 2.06
C ALA A 442 -11.76 -5.09 1.85
N THR A 443 -12.61 -4.61 0.97
CA THR A 443 -12.77 -3.16 0.73
C THR A 443 -14.11 -2.71 1.27
N GLU A 444 -14.07 -1.73 2.17
CA GLU A 444 -15.25 -0.97 2.59
C GLU A 444 -15.28 0.34 1.81
N ILE A 445 -16.34 0.56 1.05
CA ILE A 445 -16.55 1.79 0.27
C ILE A 445 -17.73 2.53 0.88
N ARG A 446 -17.51 3.78 1.26
CA ARG A 446 -18.52 4.69 1.79
C ARG A 446 -18.51 5.99 1.01
N ARG A 447 -19.51 6.84 1.28
CA ARG A 447 -19.65 8.13 0.63
C ARG A 447 -18.42 9.03 0.82
N GLU A 448 -17.77 8.95 1.98
CA GLU A 448 -16.60 9.79 2.28
C GLU A 448 -15.28 9.22 1.71
N GLY A 449 -15.19 7.90 1.46
CA GLY A 449 -13.90 7.28 1.18
C GLY A 449 -13.88 5.75 1.06
N PHE A 450 -12.65 5.23 1.03
CA PHE A 450 -12.32 3.82 0.92
C PHE A 450 -11.48 3.39 2.12
N ALA A 451 -11.78 2.23 2.69
CA ALA A 451 -10.93 1.56 3.66
C ALA A 451 -10.60 0.15 3.18
N LEU A 452 -9.32 -0.18 3.13
CA LEU A 452 -8.89 -1.58 3.01
C LEU A 452 -8.84 -2.18 4.41
N LEU A 453 -9.57 -3.27 4.58
CA LEU A 453 -9.75 -3.98 5.82
C LEU A 453 -8.92 -5.26 5.79
N ASP A 454 -8.26 -5.55 6.90
CA ASP A 454 -7.45 -6.75 7.07
C ASP A 454 -8.11 -7.73 8.06
N PRO A 455 -8.95 -8.67 7.59
CA PRO A 455 -9.58 -9.67 8.45
C PRO A 455 -8.60 -10.58 9.18
N ALA A 456 -7.38 -10.74 8.65
CA ALA A 456 -6.35 -11.58 9.24
C ALA A 456 -5.51 -10.84 10.30
N ASP A 457 -5.60 -9.51 10.37
CA ASP A 457 -4.95 -8.67 11.40
C ASP A 457 -3.41 -8.85 11.46
N GLU A 458 -2.76 -8.89 10.29
CA GLU A 458 -1.32 -9.08 10.11
C GLU A 458 -0.63 -7.88 9.43
N LEU A 459 -1.39 -7.01 8.75
CA LEU A 459 -0.91 -5.89 7.95
C LEU A 459 -0.96 -4.54 8.67
N THR A 460 -1.02 -4.55 10.01
CA THR A 460 -1.06 -3.31 10.79
C THR A 460 -0.17 -3.42 12.03
N ASP A 461 0.61 -2.35 12.25
CA ASP A 461 1.34 -2.08 13.49
C ASP A 461 0.47 -1.36 14.53
N LEU A 462 -0.72 -0.89 14.14
CA LEU A 462 -1.71 -0.27 15.01
C LEU A 462 -2.93 -1.18 15.15
N ARG A 463 -3.30 -1.55 16.37
CA ARG A 463 -4.48 -2.38 16.63
C ARG A 463 -5.55 -1.59 17.38
N LEU A 464 -6.75 -1.54 16.80
CA LEU A 464 -7.95 -1.02 17.45
C LEU A 464 -9.16 -1.87 17.02
N PRO A 465 -9.85 -2.56 17.93
CA PRO A 465 -9.51 -2.75 19.35
C PRO A 465 -8.14 -3.45 19.54
N GLY A 466 -7.42 -3.06 20.59
CA GLY A 466 -6.14 -3.66 20.99
C GLY A 466 -6.16 -4.13 22.45
N PRO A 467 -5.25 -5.04 22.84
CA PRO A 467 -5.22 -5.60 24.20
C PRO A 467 -4.61 -4.67 25.24
N ASP A 468 -3.91 -3.61 24.82
CA ASP A 468 -3.21 -2.68 25.70
C ASP A 468 -4.14 -1.57 26.22
N PRO A 469 -3.83 -0.98 27.39
CA PRO A 469 -4.65 0.09 27.97
C PRO A 469 -4.79 1.32 27.08
N LEU A 470 -3.76 1.64 26.28
CA LEU A 470 -3.79 2.80 25.38
C LEU A 470 -4.84 2.61 24.28
N ALA A 471 -4.83 1.45 23.60
CA ALA A 471 -5.83 1.10 22.60
C ALA A 471 -7.24 0.99 23.22
N HIS A 472 -7.36 0.45 24.43
CA HIS A 472 -8.64 0.38 25.13
C HIS A 472 -9.21 1.79 25.42
N THR A 473 -8.42 2.70 26.01
CA THR A 473 -8.86 4.08 26.25
C THR A 473 -9.16 4.82 24.95
N ALA A 474 -8.35 4.64 23.90
CA ALA A 474 -8.59 5.24 22.60
C ALA A 474 -9.93 4.78 21.99
N LEU A 475 -10.27 3.50 22.13
CA LEU A 475 -11.54 2.95 21.69
C LEU A 475 -12.71 3.60 22.44
N LEU A 476 -12.64 3.66 23.77
CA LEU A 476 -13.70 4.28 24.59
C LEU A 476 -13.85 5.78 24.30
N LEU A 477 -12.74 6.49 24.08
CA LEU A 477 -12.75 7.90 23.72
C LEU A 477 -13.45 8.10 22.37
N VAL A 478 -13.11 7.31 21.35
CA VAL A 478 -13.72 7.46 20.03
C VAL A 478 -15.21 7.10 20.04
N GLU A 479 -15.62 6.07 20.80
CA GLU A 479 -17.03 5.72 21.02
C GLU A 479 -17.81 6.91 21.60
N ARG A 480 -17.34 7.48 22.72
CA ARG A 480 -18.00 8.61 23.38
C ARG A 480 -17.99 9.89 22.55
N LEU A 481 -16.91 10.15 21.81
CA LEU A 481 -16.84 11.29 20.90
C LEU A 481 -17.87 11.17 19.77
N VAL A 482 -18.03 9.98 19.19
CA VAL A 482 -19.05 9.74 18.18
C VAL A 482 -20.45 9.92 18.78
N ASP A 483 -20.73 9.37 19.96
CA ASP A 483 -22.05 9.51 20.59
C ASP A 483 -22.44 10.97 20.83
N GLN A 484 -21.47 11.85 21.13
CA GLN A 484 -21.70 13.27 21.38
C GLN A 484 -21.73 14.14 20.11
N LEU A 485 -20.98 13.77 19.07
CA LEU A 485 -20.72 14.62 17.90
C LEU A 485 -21.33 14.11 16.59
N ARG A 486 -21.92 12.92 16.58
CA ARG A 486 -22.54 12.33 15.38
C ARG A 486 -23.67 13.24 14.86
N PRO A 487 -23.62 13.67 13.59
CA PRO A 487 -24.72 14.42 12.97
C PRO A 487 -26.02 13.62 12.96
N LEU A 488 -27.16 14.29 13.10
CA LEU A 488 -28.45 13.62 12.97
C LEU A 488 -28.70 13.17 11.51
N PRO A 489 -29.54 12.14 11.27
CA PRO A 489 -29.79 11.63 9.93
C PRO A 489 -30.32 12.67 8.92
N ASP A 490 -31.09 13.64 9.41
CA ASP A 490 -31.69 14.71 8.60
C ASP A 490 -30.74 15.91 8.38
N GLU A 491 -29.57 15.90 9.04
CA GLU A 491 -28.56 16.93 8.93
C GLU A 491 -27.53 16.61 7.84
N PRO A 492 -26.84 17.63 7.29
CA PRO A 492 -25.69 17.38 6.45
C PRO A 492 -24.65 16.57 7.23
N THR A 493 -24.15 15.52 6.59
CA THR A 493 -23.13 14.63 7.13
C THR A 493 -21.75 15.07 6.65
N PRO A 494 -21.01 15.94 7.38
CA PRO A 494 -19.67 16.33 6.98
C PRO A 494 -18.69 15.17 7.09
N VAL A 495 -17.55 15.25 6.39
CA VAL A 495 -16.47 14.25 6.53
C VAL A 495 -15.80 14.33 7.90
N ALA A 496 -15.78 15.52 8.50
CA ALA A 496 -15.15 15.80 9.79
C ALA A 496 -15.98 16.77 10.64
N VAL A 497 -16.01 16.56 11.96
CA VAL A 497 -16.69 17.44 12.94
C VAL A 497 -15.66 17.94 13.95
N PRO A 498 -15.51 19.27 14.17
CA PRO A 498 -14.56 19.81 15.16
C PRO A 498 -14.83 19.29 16.57
N ILE A 499 -13.75 19.00 17.31
CA ILE A 499 -13.80 18.53 18.70
C ILE A 499 -13.33 19.67 19.61
N ALA A 500 -14.12 19.99 20.64
CA ALA A 500 -13.69 20.92 21.68
C ALA A 500 -12.63 20.27 22.58
N GLU A 501 -11.53 20.95 22.88
CA GLU A 501 -10.46 20.43 23.75
C GLU A 501 -10.98 20.02 25.13
N ALA A 502 -11.90 20.82 25.70
CA ALA A 502 -12.53 20.52 26.99
C ALA A 502 -13.38 19.23 26.96
N LEU A 503 -13.95 18.88 25.80
CA LEU A 503 -14.69 17.62 25.64
C LEU A 503 -13.73 16.43 25.69
N ILE A 504 -12.56 16.53 25.04
CA ILE A 504 -11.52 15.48 25.09
C ILE A 504 -11.08 15.25 26.55
N ASP A 505 -10.76 16.34 27.25
CA ASP A 505 -10.26 16.26 28.62
C ASP A 505 -11.32 15.73 29.60
N GLY A 506 -12.57 16.18 29.45
CA GLY A 506 -13.70 15.68 30.23
C GLY A 506 -13.94 14.19 30.02
N LEU A 507 -14.03 13.74 28.77
CA LEU A 507 -14.26 12.32 28.45
C LEU A 507 -13.10 11.42 28.92
N LEU A 508 -11.86 11.87 28.80
CA LEU A 508 -10.71 11.12 29.34
C LEU A 508 -10.75 11.04 30.87
N GLY A 509 -11.22 12.08 31.55
CA GLY A 509 -11.50 12.07 32.99
C GLY A 509 -12.55 11.02 33.35
N ASP A 510 -13.71 11.05 32.69
CA ASP A 510 -14.80 10.11 32.93
C ASP A 510 -14.37 8.65 32.68
N ILE A 511 -13.63 8.40 31.60
CA ILE A 511 -13.10 7.07 31.28
C ILE A 511 -12.14 6.59 32.37
N ALA A 512 -11.26 7.47 32.86
CA ALA A 512 -10.33 7.15 33.93
C ALA A 512 -11.04 6.79 35.24
N ASP A 513 -12.14 7.50 35.56
CA ASP A 513 -12.94 7.26 36.77
C ASP A 513 -13.75 5.96 36.67
N GLU A 514 -14.32 5.65 35.51
CA GLU A 514 -15.16 4.45 35.32
C GLU A 514 -14.38 3.15 35.14
N HIS A 515 -13.27 3.18 34.39
CA HIS A 515 -12.50 2.00 34.02
C HIS A 515 -11.21 1.82 34.84
N GLY A 516 -10.87 2.82 35.65
CA GLY A 516 -9.64 2.86 36.44
C GLY A 516 -8.43 3.25 35.59
N ALA A 517 -7.79 4.36 35.94
CA ALA A 517 -6.50 4.71 35.37
C ALA A 517 -5.35 3.99 36.08
N ASP A 518 -4.42 3.45 35.32
CA ASP A 518 -3.18 2.91 35.83
C ASP A 518 -2.30 4.02 36.45
N ARG A 519 -1.44 3.66 37.40
CA ARG A 519 -0.48 4.58 38.05
C ARG A 519 0.37 5.32 37.03
N ALA A 520 0.80 4.66 35.96
CA ALA A 520 1.58 5.29 34.89
C ALA A 520 0.77 6.36 34.13
N GLN A 521 -0.53 6.10 33.87
CA GLN A 521 -1.44 7.04 33.20
C GLN A 521 -1.73 8.27 34.09
N LEU A 522 -1.86 8.05 35.40
CA LEU A 522 -2.09 9.12 36.37
C LEU A 522 -0.84 9.98 36.60
N ALA A 523 0.36 9.39 36.50
CA ALA A 523 1.62 10.09 36.71
C ALA A 523 1.88 11.18 35.64
N ASP A 524 1.50 10.93 34.39
CA ASP A 524 1.57 11.94 33.32
C ASP A 524 0.34 11.86 32.40
N ARG A 525 -0.75 12.47 32.87
CA ARG A 525 -2.02 12.56 32.12
C ARG A 525 -1.85 13.28 30.78
N ALA A 526 -0.95 14.26 30.70
CA ALA A 526 -0.74 15.03 29.47
C ALA A 526 -0.02 14.19 28.40
N ALA A 527 0.99 13.40 28.78
CA ALA A 527 1.62 12.45 27.87
C ALA A 527 0.65 11.35 27.43
N PHE A 528 -0.13 10.81 28.36
CA PHE A 528 -1.11 9.78 28.02
C PHE A 528 -2.18 10.30 27.05
N ARG A 529 -2.71 11.51 27.29
CA ARG A 529 -3.59 12.22 26.34
C ARG A 529 -2.95 12.33 24.95
N ARG A 530 -1.70 12.79 24.86
CA ARG A 530 -0.98 12.88 23.57
C ARG A 530 -0.87 11.51 22.89
N GLN A 531 -0.56 10.45 23.62
CA GLN A 531 -0.47 9.10 23.07
C GLN A 531 -1.81 8.59 22.53
N VAL A 532 -2.92 8.82 23.26
CA VAL A 532 -4.28 8.43 22.83
C VAL A 532 -4.65 9.15 21.53
N LEU A 533 -4.47 10.48 21.49
CA LEU A 533 -4.78 11.28 20.30
C LEU A 533 -3.86 10.92 19.13
N ALA A 534 -2.58 10.66 19.37
CA ALA A 534 -1.64 10.20 18.34
C ALA A 534 -2.01 8.82 17.79
N LEU A 535 -2.55 7.90 18.62
CA LEU A 535 -3.07 6.63 18.13
C LEU A 535 -4.30 6.84 17.23
N LEU A 536 -5.28 7.62 17.69
CA LEU A 536 -6.49 7.92 16.90
C LEU A 536 -6.17 8.66 15.60
N HIS A 537 -5.19 9.56 15.61
CA HIS A 537 -4.74 10.28 14.44
C HIS A 537 -4.06 9.36 13.42
N ARG A 538 -3.12 8.51 13.86
CA ARG A 538 -2.46 7.53 12.99
C ARG A 538 -3.41 6.45 12.46
N MET A 539 -4.49 6.17 13.19
CA MET A 539 -5.61 5.34 12.75
C MET A 539 -6.60 6.09 11.84
N ARG A 540 -6.40 7.40 11.61
CA ARG A 540 -7.24 8.24 10.74
C ARG A 540 -8.70 8.29 11.20
N LEU A 541 -8.90 8.32 12.52
CA LEU A 541 -10.19 8.52 13.18
C LEU A 541 -10.38 9.98 13.63
N ILE A 542 -9.27 10.68 13.83
CA ILE A 542 -9.23 12.14 14.02
C ILE A 542 -8.19 12.77 13.09
N ALA A 543 -8.35 14.05 12.79
CA ALA A 543 -7.40 14.84 12.03
C ALA A 543 -7.19 16.22 12.68
N PRO A 544 -6.04 16.88 12.46
CA PRO A 544 -5.89 18.29 12.76
C PRO A 544 -6.99 19.10 12.07
N GLY A 545 -7.62 20.00 12.80
CA GLY A 545 -8.74 20.79 12.33
C GLY A 545 -8.77 22.19 12.94
N PRO A 546 -9.67 23.07 12.47
CA PRO A 546 -9.84 24.38 13.04
C PRO A 546 -10.28 24.23 14.50
N CYS A 547 -9.64 24.98 15.41
CA CYS A 547 -10.09 25.02 16.79
C CYS A 547 -11.47 25.72 16.86
N PRO A 548 -12.49 25.10 17.47
CA PRO A 548 -13.82 25.70 17.56
C PRO A 548 -13.85 27.01 18.36
N SER A 549 -12.82 27.32 19.16
CA SER A 549 -12.71 28.58 19.92
C SER A 549 -12.26 29.79 19.09
N GLY A 550 -12.03 29.64 17.78
CA GLY A 550 -11.78 30.76 16.86
C GLY A 550 -10.41 31.46 16.99
N THR A 551 -9.52 30.99 17.85
CA THR A 551 -8.14 31.50 17.92
C THR A 551 -7.32 30.94 16.76
N ALA A 552 -6.99 31.78 15.77
CA ALA A 552 -6.36 31.38 14.50
C ALA A 552 -5.03 30.62 14.63
N ASP A 553 -4.38 30.69 15.80
CA ASP A 553 -3.03 30.15 16.04
C ASP A 553 -3.00 28.76 16.69
N ARG A 554 -4.16 28.20 17.08
CA ARG A 554 -4.23 26.85 17.67
C ARG A 554 -4.93 25.88 16.73
N THR A 555 -4.20 24.84 16.33
CA THR A 555 -4.78 23.66 15.69
C THR A 555 -5.52 22.83 16.74
N GLY A 556 -6.81 22.56 16.49
CA GLY A 556 -7.62 21.64 17.28
C GLY A 556 -7.70 20.27 16.61
N TRP A 557 -8.54 19.39 17.15
CA TRP A 557 -8.85 18.10 16.54
C TRP A 557 -10.25 18.12 15.90
N ALA A 558 -10.41 17.36 14.83
CA ALA A 558 -11.70 17.05 14.23
C ALA A 558 -11.92 15.54 14.19
N LEU A 559 -13.12 15.09 14.56
CA LEU A 559 -13.56 13.71 14.49
C LEU A 559 -13.95 13.37 13.06
N LEU A 560 -13.34 12.34 12.48
CA LEU A 560 -13.61 11.91 11.12
C LEU A 560 -14.79 10.93 11.10
N ALA A 561 -15.65 10.99 10.08
CA ALA A 561 -16.78 10.08 9.90
C ALA A 561 -16.44 8.57 10.10
N PRO A 562 -15.32 8.04 9.57
CA PRO A 562 -14.88 6.66 9.82
C PRO A 562 -14.75 6.26 11.30
N ALA A 563 -14.60 7.21 12.22
CA ALA A 563 -14.64 6.96 13.67
C ALA A 563 -15.94 6.25 14.10
N ALA A 564 -17.06 6.57 13.44
CA ALA A 564 -18.36 6.01 13.77
C ALA A 564 -18.45 4.49 13.57
N ARG A 565 -17.51 3.89 12.82
CA ARG A 565 -17.36 2.44 12.72
C ARG A 565 -17.17 1.76 14.08
N TYR A 566 -16.55 2.45 15.03
CA TYR A 566 -16.25 1.90 16.35
C TYR A 566 -17.33 2.17 17.39
N ALA A 567 -18.34 2.98 17.07
CA ALA A 567 -19.44 3.29 17.98
C ALA A 567 -20.67 2.39 17.73
N ALA A 568 -21.61 2.40 18.67
CA ALA A 568 -22.89 1.72 18.49
C ALA A 568 -23.59 2.21 17.22
N GLU A 569 -24.18 1.28 16.47
CA GLU A 569 -25.00 1.61 15.32
C GLU A 569 -26.19 2.48 15.78
N LEU A 570 -26.54 3.49 14.98
CA LEU A 570 -27.69 4.33 15.30
C LEU A 570 -28.96 3.49 15.10
N ASP A 571 -29.62 3.10 16.20
CA ASP A 571 -30.92 2.45 16.12
C ASP A 571 -31.96 3.45 15.60
N LEU A 572 -32.16 3.46 14.28
CA LEU A 572 -33.19 4.24 13.58
C LEU A 572 -34.61 3.67 13.76
N ALA A 573 -34.80 2.69 14.66
CA ALA A 573 -36.12 2.15 14.93
C ALA A 573 -37.03 3.29 15.43
N PRO A 574 -38.17 3.57 14.76
CA PRO A 574 -39.11 4.54 15.29
C PRO A 574 -39.51 4.04 16.68
N ALA A 575 -39.39 4.90 17.69
CA ALA A 575 -39.90 4.61 19.02
C ALA A 575 -41.30 4.01 18.85
N PRO A 576 -41.60 2.82 19.43
CA PRO A 576 -42.94 2.26 19.31
C PRO A 576 -43.88 3.32 19.85
N GLY A 577 -44.66 3.91 18.94
CA GLY A 577 -45.61 4.95 19.28
C GLY A 577 -46.40 4.43 20.45
N THR A 578 -46.35 5.14 21.57
CA THR A 578 -47.18 4.84 22.72
C THR A 578 -48.60 5.20 22.34
N GLY A 579 -49.20 4.37 21.48
CA GLY A 579 -50.60 4.37 21.11
C GLY A 579 -51.39 4.01 22.34
N ARG A 580 -51.54 4.98 23.25
CA ARG A 580 -52.71 5.06 24.13
C ARG A 580 -53.90 5.23 23.20
N HIS A 581 -54.41 4.10 22.73
CA HIS A 581 -55.76 4.02 22.18
C HIS A 581 -56.73 4.43 23.28
N SER A 582 -57.19 5.67 23.19
CA SER A 582 -58.45 6.13 23.75
C SER A 582 -59.56 5.23 23.22
N ARG A 583 -60.11 4.33 24.04
CA ARG A 583 -61.41 3.72 23.75
C ARG A 583 -62.49 4.60 24.37
N ARG A 584 -63.38 5.08 23.50
CA ARG A 584 -64.76 5.46 23.85
C ARG A 584 -65.55 4.21 24.21
#